data_AF-A0A963NUH0-F1
#
_entry.id   AF-A0A963NUH0-F1
#
_cell.length_a   1.000
_cell.length_b   1.000
_cell.length_c   1.000
_cell.angle_alpha   90.00
_cell.angle_beta   90.00
_cell.angle_gamma   90.00
#
_symmetry.space_group_name_H-M   'P 1'
#
loop_
_entity.id
_entity.type
_entity.pdbx_description
1 polymer ?
#
loop_
_entity_poly.entity_id
_entity_poly.type
_entity_poly.pdbx_seq_one_letter_code
_entity_poly.pdbx_strand_id
1 'polypeptide(L)'
;MNHLFTRALAAWRDALAVVVRDKGVLLLLVAAPVLYGFFYPWFYATEVVTQVPVAVVDLDHSSLSRQITRLAQADPNIAVTLVT
;
A
#
# COMPACT_ATOMS: atom_id res chain seq x y z
N MET A 1 -26.26 -37.29 16.74
CA MET A 1 -25.71 -35.95 16.41
C MET A 1 -24.52 -35.97 15.44
N ASN A 2 -23.88 -37.12 15.16
CA ASN A 2 -22.60 -37.17 14.43
C ASN A 2 -22.73 -37.33 12.90
N HIS A 3 -23.88 -37.80 12.39
CA HIS A 3 -24.09 -38.03 10.96
C HIS A 3 -24.37 -36.76 10.16
N LEU A 4 -25.02 -35.75 10.77
CA LEU A 4 -25.24 -34.45 10.12
C LEU A 4 -23.91 -33.71 9.95
N PHE A 5 -23.08 -33.72 10.99
CA PHE A 5 -21.77 -33.06 10.96
C PHE A 5 -20.82 -33.70 9.93
N THR A 6 -20.74 -35.03 9.88
CA THR A 6 -19.90 -35.74 8.89
C THR A 6 -20.40 -35.55 7.45
N ARG A 7 -21.73 -35.52 7.23
CA ARG A 7 -22.30 -35.20 5.92
C ARG A 7 -22.03 -33.77 5.50
N ALA A 8 -22.14 -32.82 6.43
CA ALA A 8 -21.79 -31.43 6.17
C ALA A 8 -20.31 -31.28 5.80
N LEU A 9 -19.40 -31.94 6.54
CA LEU A 9 -17.98 -31.91 6.26
C LEU A 9 -17.64 -32.56 4.90
N ALA A 10 -18.28 -33.68 4.57
CA ALA A 10 -18.09 -34.33 3.28
C ALA A 10 -18.56 -33.43 2.12
N ALA A 11 -19.75 -32.83 2.24
CA ALA A 11 -20.27 -31.89 1.25
C ALA A 11 -19.36 -30.66 1.09
N TRP A 12 -18.81 -30.16 2.20
CA TRP A 12 -17.88 -29.02 2.18
C TRP A 12 -16.57 -29.35 1.46
N ARG A 13 -16.01 -30.55 1.72
CA ARG A 13 -14.82 -31.05 1.03
C ARG A 13 -15.07 -31.24 -0.46
N ASP A 14 -16.23 -31.78 -0.84
CA ASP A 14 -16.57 -32.01 -2.23
C ASP A 14 -16.76 -30.67 -2.97
N ALA A 15 -17.39 -29.68 -2.34
CA ALA A 15 -17.50 -28.32 -2.87
C ALA A 15 -16.12 -27.66 -3.07
N LEU A 16 -15.21 -27.78 -2.10
CA LEU A 16 -13.83 -27.32 -2.27
C LEU A 16 -13.11 -28.02 -3.43
N ALA A 17 -13.30 -29.33 -3.58
CA ALA A 17 -12.68 -30.09 -4.66
C ALA A 17 -13.17 -29.63 -6.04
N VAL A 18 -14.44 -29.23 -6.16
CA VAL A 18 -14.98 -28.61 -7.38
C VAL A 18 -14.32 -27.27 -7.65
N VAL A 19 -14.24 -26.39 -6.65
CA VAL A 19 -13.61 -25.06 -6.77
C VAL A 19 -12.15 -25.16 -7.21
N VAL A 20 -11.38 -26.09 -6.63
CA VAL A 20 -9.95 -26.26 -6.95
C VAL A 20 -9.74 -26.95 -8.31
N ARG A 21 -10.70 -27.73 -8.81
CA ARG A 21 -10.61 -28.33 -10.14
C ARG A 21 -11.02 -27.38 -11.26
N ASP A 22 -11.80 -26.37 -10.94
CA ASP A 22 -12.22 -25.35 -11.90
C ASP A 22 -11.10 -24.32 -12.11
N LYS A 23 -10.51 -24.37 -13.31
CA LYS A 23 -9.43 -23.44 -13.70
C LYS A 23 -9.91 -21.98 -13.74
N GLY A 24 -11.15 -21.73 -14.15
CA GLY A 24 -11.71 -20.38 -14.20
C GLY A 24 -11.87 -19.79 -12.79
N VAL A 25 -12.36 -20.60 -11.85
CA VAL A 25 -12.46 -20.19 -10.45
C VAL A 25 -11.09 -19.97 -9.83
N LEU A 26 -10.10 -20.85 -10.10
CA LEU A 26 -8.74 -20.64 -9.63
C LEU A 26 -8.10 -19.37 -10.22
N LEU A 27 -8.33 -19.07 -11.49
CA LEU A 27 -7.86 -17.82 -12.10
C LEU A 27 -8.47 -16.61 -11.38
N LEU A 28 -9.76 -16.64 -11.07
CA LEU A 28 -10.41 -15.54 -10.37
C LEU A 28 -9.96 -15.42 -8.91
N LEU A 29 -9.79 -16.53 -8.19
CA LEU A 29 -9.44 -16.52 -6.77
C LEU A 29 -7.95 -16.28 -6.52
N VAL A 30 -7.08 -16.68 -7.45
CA VAL A 30 -5.62 -16.60 -7.27
C VAL A 30 -5.01 -15.58 -8.21
N ALA A 31 -5.19 -15.76 -9.52
CA ALA A 31 -4.51 -14.91 -10.49
C ALA A 31 -5.00 -13.46 -10.42
N ALA A 32 -6.31 -13.22 -10.28
CA ALA A 32 -6.83 -11.86 -10.21
C ALA A 32 -6.31 -11.08 -8.98
N PRO A 33 -6.33 -11.60 -7.74
CA PRO A 33 -5.72 -10.91 -6.60
C PRO A 33 -4.22 -10.72 -6.73
N VAL A 34 -3.50 -11.69 -7.29
CA VAL A 34 -2.04 -11.55 -7.52
C VAL A 34 -1.75 -10.45 -8.53
N LEU A 35 -2.44 -10.44 -9.67
CA LEU A 35 -2.28 -9.41 -10.68
C LEU A 35 -2.68 -8.04 -10.14
N TYR A 36 -3.80 -7.96 -9.42
CA TYR A 36 -4.25 -6.72 -8.80
C TYR A 36 -3.23 -6.21 -7.78
N GLY A 37 -2.78 -7.06 -6.86
CA GLY A 37 -1.78 -6.70 -5.84
C GLY A 37 -0.41 -6.33 -6.41
N PHE A 38 -0.06 -6.82 -7.59
CA PHE A 38 1.17 -6.46 -8.28
C PHE A 38 1.03 -5.15 -9.09
N PHE A 39 0.02 -5.07 -9.95
CA PHE A 39 -0.13 -3.95 -10.87
C PHE A 39 -0.66 -2.69 -10.21
N TYR A 40 -1.49 -2.80 -9.17
CA TYR A 40 -2.02 -1.64 -8.49
C TYR A 40 -0.90 -0.80 -7.85
N PRO A 41 0.00 -1.33 -7.00
CA PRO A 41 1.13 -0.54 -6.50
C PRO A 41 2.09 -0.10 -7.61
N TRP A 42 2.29 -0.90 -8.67
CA TRP A 42 3.19 -0.54 -9.76
C TRP A 42 2.75 0.73 -10.48
N PHE A 43 1.49 0.79 -10.92
CA PHE A 43 0.99 1.95 -11.66
C PHE A 43 0.88 3.19 -10.79
N TYR A 44 0.64 3.01 -9.49
CA TYR A 44 0.45 4.09 -8.52
C TYR A 44 1.77 4.46 -7.80
N ALA A 45 2.89 3.82 -8.14
CA ALA A 45 4.18 4.02 -7.45
C ALA A 45 4.65 5.48 -7.48
N THR A 46 4.31 6.21 -8.55
CA THR A 46 4.70 7.61 -8.74
C THR A 46 3.67 8.62 -8.25
N GLU A 47 2.53 8.17 -7.71
CA GLU A 47 1.50 9.09 -7.18
C GLU A 47 1.85 9.64 -5.79
N VAL A 48 2.89 9.11 -5.13
CA VAL A 48 3.40 9.69 -3.90
C VAL A 48 4.10 11.01 -4.22
N VAL A 49 3.46 12.12 -3.86
CA VAL A 49 4.02 13.46 -4.02
C VAL A 49 5.22 13.59 -3.09
N THR A 50 6.41 13.59 -3.68
CA THR A 50 7.67 13.85 -3.00
C THR A 50 8.26 15.16 -3.50
N GLN A 51 9.21 15.73 -2.76
CA GLN A 51 9.92 16.95 -3.16
C GLN A 51 8.98 18.15 -3.40
N VAL A 52 7.95 18.31 -2.57
CA VAL A 52 7.04 19.46 -2.62
C VAL A 52 7.85 20.74 -2.35
N PRO A 53 7.84 21.74 -3.26
CA PRO A 53 8.62 22.95 -3.07
C PRO A 53 8.06 23.78 -1.90
N VAL A 54 8.92 24.07 -0.91
CA VAL A 54 8.57 24.87 0.27
C VAL A 54 9.57 26.01 0.43
N ALA A 55 9.08 27.25 0.41
CA ALA A 55 9.89 28.43 0.69
C ALA A 55 9.94 28.72 2.19
N VAL A 56 11.14 28.87 2.75
CA VAL A 56 11.34 29.26 4.16
C VAL A 56 11.92 30.67 4.20
N VAL A 57 11.20 31.57 4.88
CA VAL A 57 11.62 32.95 5.13
C VAL A 57 12.09 33.04 6.58
N ASP A 58 13.39 33.27 6.77
CA ASP A 58 14.03 33.36 8.09
C ASP A 58 14.30 34.82 8.45
N LEU A 59 13.42 35.42 9.26
CA LEU A 59 13.49 36.85 9.61
C LEU A 59 14.32 37.14 10.86
N ASP A 60 14.51 36.16 11.73
CA ASP A 60 15.16 36.35 13.03
C ASP A 60 16.59 35.80 13.04
N HIS A 61 16.98 35.00 12.03
CA HIS A 61 18.30 34.38 11.90
C HIS A 61 18.75 33.70 13.20
N SER A 62 17.81 33.12 13.94
CA SER A 62 18.09 32.50 15.23
C SER A 62 18.74 31.12 15.09
N SER A 63 19.34 30.62 16.16
CA SER A 63 19.82 29.23 16.19
C SER A 63 18.66 28.23 16.04
N LEU A 64 17.49 28.59 16.57
CA LEU A 64 16.28 27.79 16.47
C LEU A 64 15.74 27.77 15.03
N SER A 65 15.67 28.91 14.33
CA SER A 65 15.20 28.94 12.94
C SER A 65 16.06 28.06 12.04
N ARG A 66 17.39 28.14 12.16
CA ARG A 66 18.32 27.23 11.47
C ARG A 66 18.13 25.76 11.82
N GLN A 67 17.78 25.44 13.06
CA GLN A 67 17.53 24.06 13.47
C GLN A 67 16.25 23.53 12.83
N ILE A 68 15.17 24.32 12.82
CA ILE A 68 13.91 24.00 12.16
C ILE A 68 14.12 23.80 10.66
N THR A 69 14.82 24.73 9.97
CA THR A 69 15.12 24.61 8.54
C THR A 69 15.90 23.32 8.23
N ARG A 70 16.87 22.96 9.07
CA ARG A 70 17.67 21.74 8.88
C ARG A 70 16.84 20.47 9.02
N LEU A 71 15.92 20.44 9.99
CA LEU A 71 14.99 19.32 10.17
C LEU A 71 14.04 19.21 8.98
N ALA A 72 13.52 20.34 8.49
CA ALA A 72 12.68 20.39 7.30
C ALA A 72 13.43 19.92 6.04
N GLN A 73 14.70 20.30 5.88
CA GLN A 73 15.55 19.82 4.77
C GLN A 73 15.83 18.31 4.80
N ALA A 74 15.68 17.66 5.96
CA ALA A 74 15.89 16.22 6.10
C ALA A 74 14.64 15.39 5.71
N ASP A 75 13.49 16.03 5.48
CA ASP A 75 12.26 15.34 5.10
C ASP A 75 12.23 15.10 3.57
N PRO A 76 12.14 13.84 3.10
CA PRO A 76 12.13 13.52 1.67
C PRO A 76 10.89 14.01 0.92
N ASN A 77 9.83 14.41 1.63
CA ASN A 77 8.59 14.87 1.03
C ASN A 77 8.61 16.35 0.65
N ILE A 78 9.55 17.14 1.18
CA ILE A 78 9.64 18.58 0.91
C ILE A 78 11.01 18.98 0.37
N ALA A 79 11.00 19.93 -0.57
CA ALA A 79 12.19 20.56 -1.12
C ALA A 79 12.26 22.00 -0.60
N VAL A 80 13.04 22.19 0.48
CA VAL A 80 13.16 23.48 1.16
C VAL A 80 14.06 24.43 0.37
N THR A 81 13.55 25.61 0.06
CA THR A 81 14.30 26.74 -0.53
C THR A 81 14.28 27.90 0.45
N LEU A 82 15.47 28.38 0.86
CA LEU A 82 15.56 29.59 1.67
C LEU A 82 15.33 30.82 0.80
N VAL A 83 14.40 31.67 1.24
CA VAL A 83 14.13 32.98 0.63
C VAL A 83 14.56 34.03 1.64
N THR A 84 15.70 34.65 1.35
CA THR A 84 16.25 35.80 2.09
C THR A 84 15.61 37.11 1.66
#